data_AF-A0A534THJ8-F1
#
_entry.id   AF-A0A534THJ8-F1
#
_cell.length_a   1.000
_cell.length_b   1.000
_cell.length_c   1.000
_cell.angle_alpha   90.00
_cell.angle_beta   90.00
_cell.angle_gamma   90.00
#
_symmetry.space_group_name_H-M   'P 1'
#
loop_
_entity.id
_entity.type
_entity.pdbx_description
1 polymer ?
#
loop_
_entity_poly.entity_id
_entity_poly.type
_entity_poly.pdbx_seq_one_letter_code
_entity_poly.pdbx_strand_id
1 'polypeptide(L)'
;IVLLASVSFGIMPLFALANAGVRVATFGDALSSPVAYGIALGLLLGKTIGITLFAWLAVRAGVATLPAGVGWSSLYAASWLGWIGFTMAIFVAGLALTDAALLNTAKAAVLVASAIAGIVGYVLLRRSRPG
;
A
#
# COMPACT_ATOMS: atom_id res chain seq x y z
N ILE A 1 -2.58 -14.08 -20.87
CA ILE A 1 -2.75 -15.08 -19.79
C ILE A 1 -1.44 -15.79 -19.46
N VAL A 2 -0.71 -16.35 -20.44
CA VAL A 2 0.57 -17.05 -20.19
C VAL A 2 1.58 -16.19 -19.40
N LEU A 3 1.76 -14.92 -19.78
CA LEU A 3 2.68 -14.02 -19.06
C LEU A 3 2.21 -13.66 -17.63
N LEU A 4 0.89 -13.64 -17.37
CA LEU A 4 0.36 -13.31 -16.04
C LEU A 4 0.76 -14.38 -15.02
N ALA A 5 0.78 -15.65 -15.42
CA ALA A 5 1.21 -16.75 -14.58
C ALA A 5 2.71 -16.66 -14.27
N SER A 6 3.54 -16.46 -15.30
CA SER A 6 5.00 -16.32 -15.12
C SER A 6 5.36 -15.11 -14.24
N VAL A 7 4.65 -14.00 -14.38
CA VAL A 7 4.88 -12.80 -13.55
C VAL A 7 4.43 -13.04 -12.12
N SER A 8 3.22 -13.59 -11.90
CA SER A 8 2.63 -13.72 -10.56
C SER A 8 3.31 -14.81 -9.72
N PHE A 9 3.74 -15.91 -10.34
CA PHE A 9 4.32 -17.07 -9.65
C PHE A 9 5.85 -17.16 -9.77
N GLY A 10 6.48 -16.47 -10.72
CA GLY A 10 7.93 -16.46 -10.90
C GLY A 10 8.54 -15.12 -10.52
N ILE A 11 8.23 -14.08 -11.31
CA ILE A 11 8.94 -12.79 -11.23
C ILE A 11 8.63 -12.06 -9.91
N MET A 12 7.35 -11.95 -9.52
CA MET A 12 6.98 -11.23 -8.29
C MET A 12 7.54 -11.87 -7.02
N PRO A 13 7.44 -13.21 -6.80
CA PRO A 13 8.04 -13.84 -5.65
C PRO A 13 9.56 -13.68 -5.61
N LEU A 14 10.24 -13.85 -6.75
CA LEU A 14 11.69 -13.67 -6.85
C LEU A 14 12.10 -12.23 -6.54
N PHE A 15 11.38 -11.25 -7.09
CA PHE A 15 11.61 -9.83 -6.83
C PHE A 15 11.41 -9.49 -5.35
N ALA A 16 10.34 -10.01 -4.74
CA ALA A 16 10.04 -9.81 -3.33
C ALA A 16 11.15 -10.41 -2.45
N LEU A 17 11.58 -11.65 -2.70
CA LEU A 17 12.68 -12.28 -1.96
C LEU A 17 14.00 -11.50 -2.09
N ALA A 18 14.34 -11.04 -3.29
CA ALA A 18 15.58 -10.30 -3.55
C ALA A 18 15.58 -8.89 -2.91
N ASN A 19 14.43 -8.22 -2.85
CA ASN A 19 14.35 -6.81 -2.44
C ASN A 19 13.79 -6.59 -1.04
N ALA A 20 13.01 -7.52 -0.50
CA ALA A 20 12.40 -7.41 0.84
C ALA A 20 13.33 -7.87 1.97
N GLY A 21 14.57 -8.26 1.68
CA GLY A 21 15.59 -8.55 2.68
C GLY A 21 15.90 -7.31 3.52
N VAL A 22 15.22 -7.16 4.66
CA VAL A 22 15.39 -6.07 5.62
C VAL A 22 16.01 -6.63 6.90
N ARG A 23 17.00 -5.92 7.47
CA ARG A 23 17.59 -6.32 8.75
C ARG A 23 16.58 -6.09 9.88
N VAL A 24 16.46 -7.04 10.80
CA VAL A 24 15.49 -6.91 11.91
C VAL A 24 15.88 -5.75 12.85
N ALA A 25 17.17 -5.45 13.00
CA ALA A 25 17.65 -4.33 13.80
C ALA A 25 17.11 -2.97 13.30
N THR A 26 16.92 -2.80 11.98
CA THR A 26 16.42 -1.54 11.39
C THR A 26 14.96 -1.24 11.70
N PHE A 27 14.18 -2.18 12.26
CA PHE A 27 12.82 -1.86 12.70
C PHE A 27 12.82 -0.89 13.87
N GLY A 28 13.78 -0.97 14.80
CA GLY A 28 13.91 -0.02 15.92
C GLY A 28 14.25 1.39 15.42
N ASP A 29 15.24 1.50 14.54
CA ASP A 29 15.66 2.78 13.96
C ASP A 29 14.56 3.43 13.13
N ALA A 30 13.75 2.62 12.43
CA ALA A 30 12.62 3.09 11.65
C ALA A 30 11.56 3.81 12.50
N LEU A 31 11.38 3.46 13.78
CA LEU A 31 10.45 4.18 14.65
C LEU A 31 10.92 5.61 14.96
N SER A 32 12.22 5.90 14.85
CA SER A 32 12.78 7.24 15.11
C SER A 32 13.11 8.03 13.85
N SER A 33 13.00 7.42 12.67
CA SER A 33 13.45 8.02 11.42
C SER A 33 12.37 8.91 10.78
N PRO A 34 12.68 10.18 10.47
CA PRO A 34 11.77 11.06 9.71
C PRO A 34 11.38 10.47 8.34
N VAL A 35 12.27 9.70 7.71
CA VAL A 35 12.01 9.05 6.42
C VAL A 35 10.94 7.97 6.57
N ALA A 36 10.99 7.18 7.63
CA ALA A 36 9.98 6.16 7.91
C ALA A 36 8.60 6.79 8.14
N TYR A 37 8.54 7.88 8.91
CA TYR A 37 7.29 8.64 9.11
C TYR A 37 6.76 9.26 7.82
N GLY A 38 7.63 9.84 6.99
CA GLY A 38 7.24 10.40 5.69
C GLY A 38 6.65 9.33 4.76
N ILE A 39 7.28 8.16 4.70
CA ILE A 39 6.79 7.02 3.92
C ILE A 39 5.47 6.50 4.49
N ALA A 40 5.40 6.30 5.81
CA ALA A 40 4.19 5.83 6.48
C ALA A 40 3.04 6.81 6.22
N LEU A 41 3.19 8.08 6.56
CA LEU A 41 2.15 9.10 6.36
C LEU A 41 1.80 9.32 4.89
N GLY A 42 2.78 9.27 3.98
CA GLY A 42 2.54 9.40 2.55
C GLY A 42 1.72 8.22 1.98
N LEU A 43 2.05 6.99 2.39
CA LEU A 43 1.27 5.80 2.04
C LEU A 43 -0.12 5.83 2.68
N LEU A 44 -0.16 6.15 3.98
CA LEU A 44 -1.39 6.25 4.77
C LEU A 44 -2.32 7.31 4.17
N LEU A 45 -1.98 8.57 4.36
CA LEU A 45 -2.85 9.69 4.03
C LEU A 45 -3.04 9.83 2.52
N GLY A 46 -1.97 9.66 1.73
CA GLY A 46 -2.01 9.92 0.29
C GLY A 46 -3.03 9.03 -0.42
N LYS A 47 -3.03 7.71 -0.15
CA LYS A 47 -3.89 6.78 -0.87
C LYS A 47 -5.31 6.70 -0.30
N THR A 48 -5.51 6.73 1.03
CA THR A 48 -6.90 6.75 1.53
C THR A 48 -7.59 8.03 1.15
N ILE A 49 -6.97 9.19 1.39
CA ILE A 49 -7.58 10.48 1.09
C ILE A 49 -7.72 10.63 -0.42
N GLY A 50 -6.67 10.33 -1.19
CA GLY A 50 -6.71 10.43 -2.65
C GLY A 50 -7.82 9.58 -3.26
N ILE A 51 -7.86 8.28 -2.98
CA ILE A 51 -8.87 7.38 -3.59
C ILE A 51 -10.29 7.81 -3.19
N THR A 52 -10.52 8.08 -1.91
CA THR A 52 -11.87 8.43 -1.43
C THR A 52 -12.33 9.79 -1.93
N LEU A 53 -11.46 10.80 -1.92
CA LEU A 53 -11.76 12.15 -2.38
C LEU A 53 -12.02 12.19 -3.89
N PHE A 54 -11.15 11.58 -4.70
CA PHE A 54 -11.33 11.57 -6.15
C PHE A 54 -12.54 10.75 -6.58
N ALA A 55 -12.81 9.62 -5.92
CA ALA A 55 -14.04 8.88 -6.16
C ALA A 55 -15.29 9.70 -5.78
N TRP A 56 -15.25 10.42 -4.65
CA TRP A 56 -16.34 11.31 -4.24
C TRP A 56 -16.57 12.46 -5.23
N LEU A 57 -15.49 13.10 -5.70
CA LEU A 57 -15.56 14.14 -6.72
C LEU A 57 -16.13 13.60 -8.04
N ALA A 58 -15.70 12.42 -8.49
CA ALA A 58 -16.18 11.82 -9.72
C ALA A 58 -17.68 11.49 -9.66
N VAL A 59 -18.15 10.96 -8.52
CA VAL A 59 -19.57 10.68 -8.30
C VAL A 59 -20.38 11.97 -8.18
N ARG A 60 -19.87 12.97 -7.45
CA ARG A 60 -20.55 14.27 -7.29
C ARG A 60 -20.63 15.07 -8.59
N ALA A 61 -19.63 14.95 -9.45
CA ALA A 61 -19.60 15.57 -10.78
C ALA A 61 -20.46 14.82 -11.82
N GLY A 62 -21.04 13.67 -11.47
CA GLY A 62 -21.84 12.85 -12.38
C GLY A 62 -21.02 12.11 -13.44
N VAL A 63 -19.69 12.07 -13.31
CA VAL A 63 -18.78 11.39 -14.25
C VAL A 63 -18.76 9.88 -14.02
N ALA A 64 -19.05 9.44 -12.79
CA ALA A 64 -19.10 8.03 -12.41
C ALA A 64 -20.26 7.76 -11.45
N THR A 65 -20.66 6.51 -11.34
CA THR A 65 -21.63 6.03 -10.34
C THR A 65 -21.02 4.87 -9.55
N LEU A 66 -21.46 4.71 -8.30
CA LEU A 66 -21.08 3.55 -7.52
C LEU A 66 -21.75 2.29 -8.10
N PRO A 67 -21.02 1.17 -8.26
CA PRO A 67 -21.61 -0.09 -8.70
C PRO A 67 -22.69 -0.61 -7.75
N ALA A 68 -23.63 -1.39 -8.28
CA ALA A 68 -24.66 -2.03 -7.46
C ALA A 68 -24.04 -2.91 -6.35
N GLY A 69 -24.50 -2.76 -5.11
CA GLY A 69 -23.98 -3.46 -3.94
C GLY A 69 -22.72 -2.86 -3.31
N VAL A 70 -22.20 -1.74 -3.85
CA VAL A 70 -21.01 -1.05 -3.31
C VAL A 70 -21.41 0.26 -2.66
N GLY A 71 -21.41 0.28 -1.33
CA GLY A 71 -21.56 1.50 -0.54
C GLY A 71 -20.25 2.27 -0.35
N TRP A 72 -20.36 3.50 0.14
CA TRP A 72 -19.20 4.34 0.52
C TRP A 72 -18.29 3.68 1.57
N SER A 73 -18.86 2.85 2.45
CA SER A 73 -18.10 2.06 3.43
C SER A 73 -17.18 1.03 2.77
N SER A 74 -17.66 0.33 1.74
CA SER A 74 -16.87 -0.64 0.96
C SER A 74 -15.78 0.08 0.16
N LEU A 75 -16.09 1.24 -0.42
CA LEU A 75 -15.10 2.05 -1.13
C LEU A 75 -14.00 2.58 -0.19
N TYR A 76 -14.39 3.09 0.99
CA TYR A 76 -13.43 3.51 2.01
C TYR A 76 -12.55 2.34 2.45
N ALA A 77 -13.14 1.17 2.72
CA ALA A 77 -12.38 -0.03 3.08
C ALA A 77 -11.44 -0.49 1.95
N ALA A 78 -11.85 -0.40 0.68
CA ALA A 78 -11.00 -0.69 -0.47
C ALA A 78 -9.83 0.30 -0.60
N SER A 79 -10.02 1.57 -0.21
CA SER A 79 -8.94 2.57 -0.24
C SER A 79 -7.77 2.23 0.69
N TRP A 80 -8.03 1.52 1.80
CA TRP A 80 -6.99 0.98 2.69
C TRP A 80 -6.18 -0.14 2.04
N LEU A 81 -6.81 -1.02 1.25
CA LEU A 81 -6.06 -2.00 0.47
C LEU A 81 -5.16 -1.37 -0.59
N GLY A 82 -5.53 -0.16 -1.06
CA GLY A 82 -4.72 0.62 -1.99
C GLY A 82 -3.32 0.96 -1.46
N TRP A 83 -3.11 0.89 -0.13
CA TRP A 83 -1.82 1.13 0.54
C TRP A 83 -0.84 -0.01 0.44
N ILE A 84 -1.28 -1.19 0.00
CA ILE A 84 -0.39 -2.35 -0.18
C ILE A 84 0.54 -2.05 -1.36
N GLY A 85 1.59 -1.29 -1.07
CA GLY A 85 2.60 -0.88 -2.01
C GLY A 85 3.73 -1.88 -2.12
N PHE A 86 3.89 -2.77 -1.12
CA PHE A 86 4.95 -3.78 -0.96
C PHE A 86 6.03 -3.73 -2.05
N THR A 87 5.87 -4.47 -3.15
CA THR A 87 6.88 -4.60 -4.20
C THR A 87 7.11 -3.30 -4.99
N MET A 88 6.06 -2.60 -5.41
CA MET A 88 6.17 -1.36 -6.17
C MET A 88 6.74 -0.21 -5.33
N ALA A 89 6.40 -0.12 -4.06
CA ALA A 89 6.92 0.89 -3.15
C ALA A 89 8.39 0.62 -2.79
N ILE A 90 8.77 -0.65 -2.57
CA ILE A 90 10.18 -1.02 -2.39
C ILE A 90 11.00 -0.70 -3.65
N PHE A 91 10.45 -0.97 -4.83
CA PHE A 91 11.09 -0.64 -6.11
C PHE A 91 11.32 0.87 -6.23
N VAL A 92 10.28 1.68 -6.03
CA VAL A 92 10.38 3.15 -6.09
C VAL A 92 11.35 3.68 -5.02
N ALA A 93 11.35 3.14 -3.81
CA ALA A 93 12.31 3.52 -2.78
C ALA A 93 13.76 3.23 -3.21
N GLY A 94 14.01 2.09 -3.88
CA GLY A 94 15.32 1.75 -4.44
C GLY A 94 15.78 2.68 -5.56
N LEU A 95 14.85 3.29 -6.30
CA LEU A 95 15.16 4.31 -7.30
C LEU A 95 15.36 5.70 -6.68
N ALA A 96 14.66 6.00 -5.58
CA ALA A 96 14.62 7.32 -4.97
C ALA A 96 15.73 7.56 -3.92
N LEU A 97 16.23 6.50 -3.27
CA LEU A 97 17.19 6.59 -2.17
C LEU A 97 18.54 5.98 -2.57
N THR A 98 19.60 6.78 -2.46
CA THR A 98 20.98 6.36 -2.75
C THR A 98 21.71 5.82 -1.51
N ASP A 99 21.29 6.21 -0.30
CA ASP A 99 21.85 5.73 0.97
C ASP A 99 21.23 4.38 1.36
N ALA A 100 22.09 3.37 1.55
CA ALA A 100 21.71 2.03 1.93
C ALA A 100 21.02 1.91 3.30
N ALA A 101 21.39 2.74 4.28
CA ALA A 101 20.77 2.75 5.61
C ALA A 101 19.35 3.32 5.55
N LEU A 102 19.16 4.40 4.80
CA LEU A 102 17.83 4.98 4.55
C LEU A 102 16.96 4.05 3.73
N LEU A 103 17.52 3.37 2.73
CA LEU A 103 16.79 2.39 1.92
C LEU A 103 16.30 1.20 2.76
N ASN A 104 17.13 0.66 3.66
CA ASN A 104 16.71 -0.40 4.56
C ASN A 104 15.58 0.04 5.50
N THR A 105 15.68 1.27 6.02
CA THR A 105 14.64 1.89 6.85
C THR A 105 13.33 2.07 6.07
N ALA A 106 13.42 2.53 4.82
CA ALA A 106 12.28 2.69 3.92
C ALA A 106 11.60 1.34 3.62
N LYS A 107 12.37 0.30 3.31
CA LYS A 107 11.84 -1.06 3.10
C LYS A 107 11.13 -1.59 4.35
N ALA A 108 11.70 -1.37 5.54
CA ALA A 108 11.07 -1.72 6.82
C ALA A 108 9.71 -1.02 6.99
N ALA A 109 9.68 0.30 6.76
CA ALA A 109 8.46 1.09 6.87
C ALA A 109 7.38 0.63 5.88
N VAL A 110 7.74 0.35 4.63
CA VAL A 110 6.80 -0.16 3.59
C VAL A 110 6.22 -1.52 3.98
N LEU A 111 7.04 -2.42 4.53
CA LEU A 111 6.59 -3.74 4.99
C LEU A 111 5.56 -3.61 6.13
N VAL A 112 5.88 -2.81 7.15
CA VAL A 112 4.99 -2.58 8.29
C VAL A 112 3.69 -1.92 7.84
N ALA A 113 3.78 -0.86 7.02
CA ALA A 113 2.62 -0.16 6.48
C ALA A 113 1.73 -1.11 5.64
N SER A 114 2.32 -1.96 4.80
CA SER A 114 1.59 -2.92 3.97
C SER A 114 0.90 -3.99 4.81
N ALA A 115 1.54 -4.47 5.89
CA ALA A 115 0.94 -5.41 6.82
C ALA A 115 -0.27 -4.78 7.55
N ILE A 116 -0.11 -3.56 8.07
CA ILE A 116 -1.20 -2.81 8.70
C ILE A 116 -2.35 -2.58 7.71
N ALA A 117 -2.04 -2.15 6.49
CA ALA A 117 -3.03 -1.95 5.44
C ALA A 117 -3.83 -3.22 5.12
N GLY A 118 -3.14 -4.36 4.99
CA GLY A 118 -3.78 -5.65 4.74
C GLY A 118 -4.73 -6.07 5.87
N ILE A 119 -4.28 -5.94 7.13
CA ILE A 119 -5.09 -6.28 8.30
C ILE A 119 -6.29 -5.35 8.42
N VAL A 120 -6.06 -4.03 8.41
CA VAL A 120 -7.13 -3.03 8.59
C VAL A 120 -8.10 -3.06 7.42
N GLY A 121 -7.60 -3.10 6.18
CA GLY A 121 -8.43 -3.21 4.98
C GLY A 121 -9.30 -4.47 4.98
N TYR A 122 -8.73 -5.62 5.37
CA TYR A 122 -9.49 -6.87 5.51
C TYR A 122 -10.60 -6.75 6.58
N VAL A 123 -10.27 -6.24 7.77
CA VAL A 123 -11.24 -6.08 8.87
C VAL A 123 -12.36 -5.12 8.48
N LEU A 124 -12.04 -4.00 7.84
CA LEU A 124 -13.02 -3.02 7.36
C LEU A 124 -13.91 -3.62 6.29
N LEU A 125 -13.34 -4.31 5.28
CA LEU A 125 -14.13 -4.95 4.22
C LEU A 125 -15.05 -6.04 4.77
N ARG A 126 -14.57 -6.84 5.72
CA ARG A 126 -15.38 -7.88 6.37
C ARG A 126 -16.57 -7.30 7.15
N ARG A 127 -16.44 -6.06 7.66
CA ARG A 127 -17.51 -5.35 8.37
C ARG A 127 -18.42 -4.56 7.45
N SER A 128 -17.93 -4.14 6.29
CA SER A 128 -18.73 -3.50 5.26
C SER A 128 -19.72 -4.50 4.68
N ARG A 129 -20.98 -4.42 5.13
CA ARG A 129 -22.07 -5.19 4.54
C ARG A 129 -22.32 -4.66 3.12
N PRO A 130 -22.50 -5.54 2.11
CA PRO A 130 -23.05 -5.11 0.84
C PRO A 130 -24.43 -4.51 1.13
N GLY A 131 -24.60 -3.24 0.79
CA GLY A 131 -25.87 -2.52 0.90
C GLY A 131 -26.79 -2.91 -0.23
#